data_AF-A0A1S2WV19-F1
#
_entry.id   AF-A0A1S2WV19-F1
#
_cell.length_a   1.000
_cell.length_b   1.000
_cell.length_c   1.000
_cell.angle_alpha   90.00
_cell.angle_beta   90.00
_cell.angle_gamma   90.00
#
_symmetry.space_group_name_H-M   'P 1'
#
loop_
_entity.id
_entity.type
_entity.pdbx_description
1 polymer ?
#
loop_
_entity_poly.entity_id
_entity_poly.type
_entity_poly.pdbx_seq_one_letter_code
_entity_poly.pdbx_strand_id
1 'polypeptide(L)'
;MSYQALARKYRPQSFAEVAGQQHALNSLVHALETQKVHHAYLFTGTRGVGKTTLGRLLAKCLNCKTGVTAEPCNKCENCVAINNNSFIDLIEIDAASRTGVEETKEILDNIQYMPSQGRYKVYLIDEVHMLSKQSFNALLKTLEEPPEYVKFILATTDYHKIPVTILSRCIQLHLKHISQADIKDQLKIILAKENINSDEQSLEYIAYHAKGSLRDALSLLDQAISFCSGELKQAQIKQMLGIIDSEEVYNIINAIIDNDPKAILPAIKNLALTESSADAVLDKIAEIWFACCIYSFTQSLDAVNDIDVDIINNILAKISIEQAHFLYQLTITAKKDIALAPNFETGVTMAILRLIAFQKKNLIDKTQTSKSNISPIVSKNDINLLKNTFKSEQPKQTVKAVVAQNNDSTASENTQEQSLDKKWFNLLNRIKLKGFTKTLAFNSHLISDNSETFVIHLNEDAKKILELDPQSIAKLQASISEYLNNPSFRLDIKNLAMDKVSTDQKSPAEIKRENAISKIHNDENTKLIKQALAIDIKDQNIILTD
;
A
#
# COMPACT_ATOMS: atom_id res chain seq x y z
N MET A 1 -11.88 40.10 13.34
CA MET A 1 -12.39 38.71 13.35
C MET A 1 -11.26 37.80 12.87
N SER A 2 -10.95 36.71 13.57
CA SER A 2 -9.91 35.78 13.13
C SER A 2 -10.29 35.18 11.78
N TYR A 3 -9.40 35.27 10.78
CA TYR A 3 -9.61 34.62 9.49
C TYR A 3 -9.87 33.12 9.71
N GLN A 4 -10.98 32.63 9.18
CA GLN A 4 -11.34 31.22 9.24
C GLN A 4 -11.21 30.64 7.83
N ALA A 5 -10.37 29.62 7.68
CA ALA A 5 -10.17 28.94 6.40
C ALA A 5 -11.52 28.49 5.79
N LEU A 6 -11.65 28.61 4.47
CA LEU A 6 -12.86 28.26 3.71
C LEU A 6 -13.29 26.82 3.97
N ALA A 7 -12.34 25.89 4.07
CA ALA A 7 -12.59 24.49 4.39
C ALA A 7 -13.33 24.28 5.74
N ARG A 8 -13.21 25.23 6.68
CA ARG A 8 -13.94 25.20 7.96
C ARG A 8 -15.22 26.05 7.89
N LYS A 9 -15.18 27.20 7.22
CA LYS A 9 -16.33 28.12 7.07
C LYS A 9 -17.47 27.48 6.27
N TYR A 10 -17.14 26.78 5.19
CA TYR A 10 -18.09 26.13 4.28
C TYR A 10 -18.25 24.63 4.53
N ARG A 11 -17.99 24.16 5.75
CA ARG A 11 -18.28 22.78 6.10
C ARG A 11 -19.80 22.54 6.00
N PRO A 12 -20.26 21.57 5.20
CA PRO A 12 -21.68 21.26 5.01
C PRO A 12 -22.44 21.12 6.34
N GLN A 13 -23.63 21.72 6.39
CA GLN A 13 -24.49 21.75 7.57
C GLN A 13 -25.69 20.81 7.50
N SER A 14 -25.96 20.30 6.30
CA SER A 14 -27.03 19.37 5.96
C SER A 14 -26.51 18.35 4.93
N PHE A 15 -27.21 17.22 4.76
CA PHE A 15 -26.86 16.24 3.73
C PHE A 15 -27.00 16.79 2.31
N ALA A 16 -27.92 17.75 2.08
CA ALA A 16 -28.13 18.38 0.78
C ALA A 16 -26.94 19.24 0.31
N GLU A 17 -26.13 19.76 1.25
CA GLU A 17 -24.95 20.57 0.95
C GLU A 17 -23.69 19.73 0.67
N VAL A 18 -23.75 18.40 0.86
CA VAL A 18 -22.61 17.52 0.63
C VAL A 18 -22.42 17.31 -0.87
N ALA A 19 -21.27 17.72 -1.38
CA ALA A 19 -20.91 17.50 -2.78
C ALA A 19 -20.62 16.01 -3.04
N GLY A 20 -21.35 15.42 -4.00
CA GLY A 20 -21.20 14.03 -4.40
C GLY A 20 -21.70 13.01 -3.35
N GLN A 21 -21.15 11.79 -3.39
CA GLN A 21 -21.43 10.71 -2.43
C GLN A 21 -22.90 10.25 -2.33
N GLN A 22 -23.67 10.36 -3.42
CA GLN A 22 -25.11 10.06 -3.43
C GLN A 22 -25.45 8.67 -2.89
N HIS A 23 -24.61 7.66 -3.16
CA HIS A 23 -24.84 6.30 -2.66
C HIS A 23 -24.75 6.20 -1.13
N ALA A 24 -23.81 6.91 -0.50
CA ALA A 24 -23.66 6.92 0.96
C ALA A 24 -24.76 7.77 1.61
N LEU A 25 -25.08 8.93 1.03
CA LEU A 25 -26.15 9.81 1.50
C LEU A 25 -27.51 9.09 1.49
N ASN A 26 -27.88 8.45 0.39
CA ASN A 26 -29.15 7.73 0.27
C ASN A 26 -29.29 6.63 1.33
N SER A 27 -28.20 5.89 1.61
CA SER A 27 -28.21 4.87 2.66
C SER A 27 -28.42 5.45 4.06
N LEU A 28 -27.81 6.60 4.36
CA LEU A 28 -27.95 7.27 5.66
C LEU A 28 -29.33 7.90 5.82
N VAL A 29 -29.83 8.59 4.80
CA VAL A 29 -31.17 9.19 4.77
C VAL A 29 -32.22 8.11 4.99
N HIS A 30 -32.14 7.00 4.25
CA HIS A 30 -33.08 5.90 4.41
C HIS A 30 -33.05 5.26 5.81
N ALA A 31 -31.85 5.09 6.39
CA ALA A 31 -31.72 4.56 7.76
C ALA A 31 -32.33 5.49 8.82
N LEU A 32 -32.22 6.81 8.64
CA LEU A 32 -32.81 7.80 9.54
C LEU A 32 -34.34 7.86 9.40
N GLU A 33 -34.86 7.86 8.17
CA GLU A 33 -36.31 7.88 7.89
C GLU A 33 -37.01 6.61 8.39
N THR A 34 -36.39 5.45 8.21
CA THR A 34 -36.92 4.17 8.69
C THR A 34 -36.68 3.94 10.19
N GLN A 35 -35.98 4.87 10.86
CA GLN A 35 -35.53 4.74 12.26
C GLN A 35 -34.71 3.47 12.54
N LYS A 36 -34.12 2.85 11.51
CA LYS A 36 -33.27 1.66 11.60
C LYS A 36 -31.80 2.05 11.57
N VAL A 37 -31.40 2.89 12.52
CA VAL A 37 -30.02 3.36 12.62
C VAL A 37 -29.14 2.32 13.32
N HIS A 38 -28.15 1.81 12.60
CA HIS A 38 -27.21 0.82 13.11
C HIS A 38 -26.37 1.38 14.27
N HIS A 39 -25.88 0.51 15.16
CA HIS A 39 -25.07 0.94 16.30
C HIS A 39 -23.67 1.41 15.88
N ALA A 40 -23.15 0.95 14.74
CA ALA A 40 -21.83 1.33 14.23
C ALA A 40 -21.81 1.53 12.71
N TYR A 41 -21.21 2.64 12.27
CA TYR A 41 -20.93 2.96 10.88
C TYR A 41 -19.42 3.10 10.67
N LEU A 42 -18.91 2.57 9.56
CA LEU A 42 -17.53 2.72 9.13
C LEU A 42 -17.47 3.46 7.80
N PHE A 43 -16.94 4.68 7.82
CA PHE A 43 -16.69 5.51 6.65
C PHE A 43 -15.26 5.30 6.16
N THR A 44 -15.13 4.77 4.94
CA THR A 44 -13.82 4.56 4.30
C THR A 44 -13.67 5.50 3.12
N GLY A 45 -12.46 5.88 2.77
CA GLY A 45 -12.18 6.74 1.61
C GLY A 45 -10.95 7.59 1.82
N THR A 46 -10.46 8.23 0.77
CA THR A 46 -9.25 9.07 0.83
C THR A 46 -9.44 10.27 1.74
N ARG A 47 -8.33 10.95 2.09
CA ARG A 47 -8.39 12.16 2.91
C ARG A 47 -9.22 13.23 2.19
N GLY A 48 -10.02 13.98 2.94
CA GLY A 48 -10.72 15.16 2.42
C GLY A 48 -11.98 14.93 1.59
N VAL A 49 -12.43 13.68 1.41
CA VAL A 49 -13.72 13.33 0.74
C VAL A 49 -14.97 13.54 1.62
N GLY A 50 -14.80 13.93 2.89
CA GLY A 50 -15.92 14.29 3.77
C GLY A 50 -16.30 13.27 4.86
N LYS A 51 -15.46 12.27 5.18
CA LYS A 51 -15.71 11.26 6.24
C LYS A 51 -16.16 11.87 7.57
N THR A 52 -15.32 12.72 8.16
CA THR A 52 -15.58 13.37 9.47
C THR A 52 -16.77 14.34 9.40
N THR A 53 -16.99 14.96 8.24
CA THR A 53 -18.14 15.86 8.00
C THR A 53 -19.44 15.06 8.02
N LEU A 54 -19.52 13.95 7.28
CA LEU A 54 -20.68 13.06 7.29
C LEU A 54 -20.94 12.48 8.69
N GLY A 55 -19.89 12.17 9.44
CA GLY A 55 -20.03 11.72 10.82
C GLY A 55 -20.68 12.75 11.73
N ARG A 56 -20.25 14.02 11.63
CA ARG A 56 -20.88 15.12 12.37
C ARG A 56 -22.33 15.36 11.94
N LEU A 57 -22.62 15.30 10.63
CA LEU A 57 -23.98 15.42 10.11
C LEU A 57 -24.88 14.31 10.64
N LEU A 58 -24.42 13.05 10.62
CA LEU A 58 -25.17 11.94 11.18
C LEU A 58 -25.43 12.12 12.68
N ALA A 59 -24.41 12.51 13.46
CA ALA A 59 -24.57 12.80 14.88
C ALA A 59 -25.61 13.90 15.14
N LYS A 60 -25.64 14.93 14.28
CA LYS A 60 -26.59 16.04 14.32
C LYS A 60 -28.01 15.59 14.00
N CYS A 61 -28.18 14.76 12.98
CA CYS A 61 -29.46 14.16 12.60
C CYS A 61 -30.04 13.27 13.71
N LEU A 62 -29.18 12.55 14.45
CA LEU A 62 -29.59 11.70 15.56
C LEU A 62 -29.99 12.49 16.82
N ASN A 63 -29.33 13.61 17.07
CA ASN A 63 -29.50 14.39 18.30
C ASN A 63 -30.28 15.69 18.11
N CYS A 64 -30.92 15.91 16.98
CA CYS A 64 -31.75 17.09 16.77
C CYS A 64 -32.95 17.09 17.74
N LYS A 65 -33.30 18.25 18.33
CA LYS A 65 -34.43 18.34 19.26
C LYS A 65 -35.77 18.03 18.59
N THR A 66 -35.90 18.28 17.28
CA THR A 66 -37.11 17.99 16.50
C THR A 66 -37.38 16.50 16.32
N GLY A 67 -36.38 15.63 16.50
CA GLY A 67 -36.50 14.21 16.18
C GLY A 67 -35.21 13.64 15.59
N VAL A 68 -35.20 12.32 15.42
CA VAL A 68 -34.25 11.67 14.51
C VAL A 68 -34.74 11.94 13.09
N THR A 69 -34.05 12.80 12.35
CA THR A 69 -34.46 13.24 11.01
C THR A 69 -33.27 13.32 10.07
N ALA A 70 -33.48 13.06 8.77
CA ALA A 70 -32.46 13.26 7.75
C ALA A 70 -32.13 14.74 7.54
N GLU A 71 -33.10 15.62 7.80
CA GLU A 71 -32.96 17.08 7.71
C GLU A 71 -32.89 17.68 9.12
N PRO A 72 -31.70 18.05 9.61
CA PRO A 72 -31.57 18.70 10.90
C PRO A 72 -32.01 20.17 10.82
N CYS A 73 -32.67 20.68 11.87
CA CYS A 73 -33.24 22.03 11.84
C CYS A 73 -32.23 23.18 11.82
N ASN A 74 -30.96 22.92 12.15
CA ASN A 74 -29.86 23.89 12.24
C ASN A 74 -30.05 25.07 13.22
N LYS A 75 -31.15 25.10 13.98
CA LYS A 75 -31.51 26.20 14.89
C LYS A 75 -31.57 25.80 16.35
N CYS A 76 -31.79 24.52 16.66
CA CYS A 76 -31.85 24.06 18.05
C CYS A 76 -30.47 24.06 18.72
N GLU A 77 -30.44 24.15 20.05
CA GLU A 77 -29.20 24.13 20.86
C GLU A 77 -28.27 22.99 20.47
N ASN A 78 -28.80 21.76 20.29
CA ASN A 78 -27.99 20.60 19.93
C ASN A 78 -27.33 20.77 18.56
N CYS A 79 -28.07 21.26 17.55
CA CYS A 79 -27.53 21.51 16.22
C CYS A 79 -26.44 22.59 16.24
N VAL A 80 -26.67 23.68 16.97
CA VAL A 80 -25.72 24.78 17.09
C VAL A 80 -24.47 24.33 17.85
N ALA A 81 -24.62 23.58 18.93
CA ALA A 81 -23.51 23.03 19.71
C ALA A 81 -22.65 22.06 18.88
N ILE A 82 -23.26 21.19 18.07
CA ILE A 82 -22.52 20.27 17.19
C ILE A 82 -21.73 21.06 16.13
N ASN A 83 -22.33 22.10 15.55
CA ASN A 83 -21.67 22.95 14.56
C ASN A 83 -20.44 23.68 15.14
N ASN A 84 -20.53 24.08 16.41
CA ASN A 84 -19.48 24.77 17.13
C ASN A 84 -18.48 23.82 17.82
N ASN A 85 -18.58 22.51 17.62
CA ASN A 85 -17.79 21.47 18.30
C ASN A 85 -17.85 21.54 19.84
N SER A 86 -18.99 21.96 20.39
CA SER A 86 -19.19 22.12 21.84
C SER A 86 -20.27 21.19 22.40
N PHE A 87 -20.69 20.18 21.63
CA PHE A 87 -21.73 19.25 22.05
C PHE A 87 -21.15 18.11 22.89
N ILE A 88 -21.61 17.98 24.13
CA ILE A 88 -21.04 17.08 25.13
C ILE A 88 -21.17 15.60 24.73
N ASP A 89 -22.31 15.23 24.13
CA ASP A 89 -22.58 13.84 23.75
C ASP A 89 -22.06 13.47 22.35
N LEU A 90 -21.29 14.35 21.71
CA LEU A 90 -20.49 14.02 20.52
C LEU A 90 -19.02 14.03 20.90
N ILE A 91 -18.47 12.84 21.09
CA ILE A 91 -17.07 12.66 21.48
C ILE A 91 -16.27 12.40 20.22
N GLU A 92 -15.50 13.40 19.78
CA GLU A 92 -14.58 13.29 18.67
C GLU A 92 -13.20 12.85 19.15
N ILE A 93 -12.72 11.72 18.64
CA ILE A 93 -11.41 11.15 18.95
C ILE A 93 -10.63 11.07 17.64
N ASP A 94 -9.52 11.80 17.55
CA ASP A 94 -8.57 11.63 16.46
C ASP A 94 -7.48 10.66 16.92
N ALA A 95 -7.54 9.42 16.42
CA ALA A 95 -6.63 8.35 16.80
C ALA A 95 -5.18 8.61 16.37
N ALA A 96 -4.93 9.49 15.39
CA ALA A 96 -3.58 9.88 15.01
C ALA A 96 -2.94 10.85 16.03
N SER A 97 -3.76 11.69 16.67
CA SER A 97 -3.29 12.68 17.66
C SER A 97 -3.22 12.14 19.10
N ARG A 98 -4.11 11.20 19.45
CA ARG A 98 -4.17 10.58 20.78
C ARG A 98 -3.57 9.18 20.73
N THR A 99 -2.25 9.11 20.67
CA THR A 99 -1.50 7.85 20.64
C THR A 99 -1.36 7.20 22.01
N GLY A 100 -1.69 7.91 23.10
CA GLY A 100 -1.68 7.37 24.45
C GLY A 100 -2.75 6.28 24.61
N VAL A 101 -2.31 5.03 24.76
CA VAL A 101 -3.17 3.84 24.93
C VAL A 101 -4.17 4.01 26.07
N GLU A 102 -3.79 4.73 27.12
CA GLU A 102 -4.62 4.97 28.31
C GLU A 102 -5.77 5.95 28.03
N GLU A 103 -5.51 7.07 27.32
CA GLU A 103 -6.53 8.11 27.09
C GLU A 103 -7.71 7.60 26.26
N THR A 104 -7.44 6.83 25.19
CA THR A 104 -8.51 6.26 24.37
C THR A 104 -9.30 5.21 25.13
N LYS A 105 -8.63 4.44 26.00
CA LYS A 105 -9.28 3.41 26.82
C LYS A 105 -10.20 4.03 27.87
N GLU A 106 -9.74 5.06 28.58
CA GLU A 106 -10.57 5.76 29.58
C GLU A 106 -11.85 6.35 28.96
N ILE A 107 -11.74 6.91 27.74
CA ILE A 107 -12.90 7.44 27.02
C ILE A 107 -13.88 6.33 26.62
N LEU A 108 -13.36 5.15 26.26
CA LEU A 108 -14.17 3.97 25.93
C LEU A 108 -14.80 3.33 27.19
N ASP A 109 -14.12 3.34 28.33
CA ASP A 109 -14.68 2.82 29.58
C ASP A 109 -15.90 3.66 30.03
N ASN A 110 -15.91 4.96 29.69
CA ASN A 110 -17.03 5.87 29.92
C ASN A 110 -18.24 5.66 28.97
N ILE A 111 -18.22 4.66 28.09
CA ILE A 111 -19.35 4.37 27.18
C ILE A 111 -20.62 3.92 27.95
N GLN A 112 -20.45 3.33 29.13
CA GLN A 112 -21.56 2.78 29.93
C GLN A 112 -22.48 3.86 30.55
N TYR A 113 -22.11 5.13 30.46
CA TYR A 113 -22.91 6.24 30.99
C TYR A 113 -23.85 6.82 29.92
N MET A 114 -25.10 7.06 30.33
CA MET A 114 -26.14 7.69 29.52
C MET A 114 -25.75 9.09 29.00
N PRO A 115 -26.32 9.52 27.86
CA PRO A 115 -26.09 10.87 27.33
C PRO A 115 -26.64 11.96 28.27
N SER A 116 -26.00 13.12 28.28
CA SER A 116 -26.33 14.23 29.19
C SER A 116 -27.42 15.16 28.64
N GLN A 117 -27.37 15.46 27.33
CA GLN A 117 -28.25 16.41 26.64
C GLN A 117 -28.94 15.80 25.42
N GLY A 118 -28.25 14.90 24.72
CA GLY A 118 -28.69 14.24 23.49
C GLY A 118 -29.56 13.01 23.73
N ARG A 119 -30.13 12.49 22.63
CA ARG A 119 -30.81 11.19 22.61
C ARG A 119 -29.80 10.05 22.54
N TYR A 120 -28.70 10.29 21.83
CA TYR A 120 -27.62 9.35 21.60
C TYR A 120 -26.28 9.96 21.98
N LYS A 121 -25.43 9.13 22.58
CA LYS A 121 -24.02 9.41 22.80
C LYS A 121 -23.24 8.89 21.59
N VAL A 122 -22.70 9.81 20.80
CA VAL A 122 -22.06 9.50 19.53
C VAL A 122 -20.54 9.58 19.68
N TYR A 123 -19.86 8.49 19.37
CA TYR A 123 -18.41 8.41 19.34
C TYR A 123 -17.94 8.49 17.88
N LEU A 124 -17.34 9.61 17.51
CA LEU A 124 -16.73 9.81 16.19
C LEU A 124 -15.23 9.60 16.29
N ILE A 125 -14.74 8.46 15.79
CA ILE A 125 -13.32 8.10 15.82
C ILE A 125 -12.74 8.28 14.42
N ASP A 126 -11.92 9.32 14.25
CA ASP A 126 -11.20 9.58 13.00
C ASP A 126 -9.87 8.83 12.97
N GLU A 127 -9.44 8.46 11.76
CA GLU A 127 -8.30 7.60 11.49
C GLU A 127 -8.21 6.37 12.41
N VAL A 128 -9.33 5.66 12.59
CA VAL A 128 -9.47 4.53 13.54
C VAL A 128 -8.41 3.43 13.32
N HIS A 129 -7.83 3.31 12.13
CA HIS A 129 -6.72 2.38 11.84
C HIS A 129 -5.44 2.68 12.62
N MET A 130 -5.30 3.88 13.21
CA MET A 130 -4.18 4.29 14.04
C MET A 130 -4.35 3.88 15.51
N LEU A 131 -5.50 3.31 15.90
CA LEU A 131 -5.70 2.82 17.27
C LEU A 131 -4.74 1.68 17.63
N SER A 132 -4.36 1.65 18.90
CA SER A 132 -3.59 0.53 19.47
C SER A 132 -4.43 -0.75 19.52
N LYS A 133 -3.76 -1.91 19.52
CA LYS A 133 -4.42 -3.23 19.62
C LYS A 133 -5.30 -3.35 20.87
N GLN A 134 -4.87 -2.77 21.98
CA GLN A 134 -5.61 -2.75 23.24
C GLN A 134 -6.91 -1.94 23.11
N SER A 135 -6.84 -0.76 22.49
CA SER A 135 -8.02 0.09 22.26
C SER A 135 -9.02 -0.58 21.32
N PHE A 136 -8.54 -1.30 20.30
CA PHE A 136 -9.39 -2.11 19.43
C PHE A 136 -10.13 -3.22 20.19
N ASN A 137 -9.45 -3.91 21.10
CA ASN A 137 -10.10 -4.95 21.91
C ASN A 137 -11.13 -4.38 22.89
N ALA A 138 -10.89 -3.19 23.43
CA ALA A 138 -11.88 -2.49 24.25
C ALA A 138 -13.13 -2.14 23.43
N LEU A 139 -12.92 -1.58 22.22
CA LEU A 139 -14.00 -1.25 21.30
C LEU A 139 -14.80 -2.50 20.87
N LEU A 140 -14.14 -3.64 20.65
CA LEU A 140 -14.80 -4.89 20.24
C LEU A 140 -15.84 -5.37 21.26
N LYS A 141 -15.53 -5.30 22.56
CA LYS A 141 -16.48 -5.67 23.62
C LYS A 141 -17.76 -4.85 23.54
N THR A 142 -17.62 -3.55 23.29
CA THR A 142 -18.77 -2.64 23.21
C THR A 142 -19.48 -2.69 21.87
N LEU A 143 -18.80 -3.05 20.79
CA LEU A 143 -19.44 -3.27 19.48
C LEU A 143 -20.22 -4.59 19.43
N GLU A 144 -19.86 -5.59 20.24
CA GLU A 144 -20.62 -6.84 20.37
C GLU A 144 -21.92 -6.65 21.12
N GLU A 145 -21.88 -5.93 22.24
CA GLU A 145 -23.03 -5.65 23.09
C GLU A 145 -23.18 -4.13 23.32
N PRO A 146 -23.60 -3.36 22.28
CA PRO A 146 -23.69 -1.92 22.38
C PRO A 146 -24.91 -1.49 23.20
N PRO A 147 -24.78 -0.52 24.12
CA PRO A 147 -25.93 0.13 24.74
C PRO A 147 -26.80 0.83 23.68
N GLU A 148 -28.13 0.81 23.85
CA GLU A 148 -29.07 1.33 22.83
C GLU A 148 -28.86 2.82 22.49
N TYR A 149 -28.40 3.60 23.48
CA TYR A 149 -28.15 5.04 23.37
C TYR A 149 -26.76 5.36 22.79
N VAL A 150 -25.90 4.38 22.54
CA VAL A 150 -24.54 4.60 22.01
C VAL A 150 -24.51 4.35 20.51
N LYS A 151 -23.87 5.25 19.77
CA LYS A 151 -23.63 5.12 18.34
C LYS A 151 -22.16 5.38 18.01
N PHE A 152 -21.55 4.48 17.24
CA PHE A 152 -20.19 4.60 16.77
C PHE A 152 -20.16 5.06 15.32
N ILE A 153 -19.31 6.04 15.03
CA ILE A 153 -18.97 6.49 13.70
C ILE A 153 -17.46 6.41 13.58
N LEU A 154 -16.99 5.43 12.82
CA LEU A 154 -15.58 5.17 12.60
C LEU A 154 -15.21 5.73 11.22
N ALA A 155 -14.10 6.44 11.11
CA ALA A 155 -13.57 6.92 9.85
C ALA A 155 -12.13 6.42 9.65
N THR A 156 -11.79 6.00 8.44
CA THR A 156 -10.42 5.57 8.09
C THR A 156 -10.07 5.93 6.65
N THR A 157 -8.81 6.32 6.42
CA THR A 157 -8.23 6.34 5.07
C THR A 157 -7.76 4.97 4.59
N ASP A 158 -7.47 4.05 5.51
CA ASP A 158 -6.92 2.73 5.19
C ASP A 158 -7.84 1.63 5.72
N TYR A 159 -8.58 1.01 4.80
CA TYR A 159 -9.53 -0.07 5.11
C TYR A 159 -8.80 -1.37 5.51
N HIS A 160 -7.66 -1.67 4.89
CA HIS A 160 -6.99 -2.96 5.05
C HIS A 160 -6.34 -3.14 6.42
N LYS A 161 -6.04 -2.04 7.10
CA LYS A 161 -5.51 -2.06 8.47
C LYS A 161 -6.57 -2.35 9.54
N ILE A 162 -7.85 -2.32 9.19
CA ILE A 162 -8.93 -2.58 10.16
C ILE A 162 -9.14 -4.09 10.31
N PRO A 163 -9.14 -4.63 11.55
CA PRO A 163 -9.44 -6.03 11.79
C PRO A 163 -10.82 -6.43 11.25
N VAL A 164 -10.91 -7.61 10.62
CA VAL A 164 -12.16 -8.17 10.07
C VAL A 164 -13.26 -8.28 11.13
N THR A 165 -12.88 -8.48 12.40
CA THR A 165 -13.82 -8.53 13.53
C THR A 165 -14.60 -7.23 13.74
N ILE A 166 -14.02 -6.07 13.43
CA ILE A 166 -14.72 -4.78 13.48
C ILE A 166 -15.54 -4.58 12.22
N LEU A 167 -14.96 -4.91 11.08
CA LEU A 167 -15.60 -4.79 9.76
C LEU A 167 -16.94 -5.55 9.69
N SER A 168 -17.03 -6.71 10.34
CA SER A 168 -18.25 -7.54 10.38
C SER A 168 -19.37 -6.95 11.26
N ARG A 169 -19.04 -6.02 12.16
CA ARG A 169 -19.96 -5.40 13.12
C ARG A 169 -20.33 -3.95 12.73
N CYS A 170 -19.89 -3.47 11.58
CA CYS A 170 -20.14 -2.11 11.12
C CYS A 170 -20.85 -2.11 9.77
N ILE A 171 -21.76 -1.16 9.56
CA ILE A 171 -22.19 -0.84 8.19
C ILE A 171 -21.07 -0.04 7.52
N GLN A 172 -20.57 -0.58 6.40
CA GLN A 172 -19.46 0.02 5.67
C GLN A 172 -19.99 0.94 4.58
N LEU A 173 -19.65 2.23 4.64
CA LEU A 173 -19.91 3.18 3.56
C LEU A 173 -18.58 3.65 2.98
N HIS A 174 -18.35 3.29 1.72
CA HIS A 174 -17.15 3.70 1.00
C HIS A 174 -17.40 5.03 0.28
N LEU A 175 -16.73 6.10 0.71
CA LEU A 175 -16.77 7.41 0.07
C LEU A 175 -15.77 7.44 -1.09
N LYS A 176 -16.28 7.76 -2.27
CA LYS A 176 -15.50 7.80 -3.52
C LYS A 176 -14.73 9.12 -3.63
N HIS A 177 -13.85 9.22 -4.61
CA HIS A 177 -13.34 10.54 -5.02
C HIS A 177 -14.49 11.39 -5.54
N ILE A 178 -14.47 12.69 -5.23
CA ILE A 178 -15.43 13.65 -5.75
C ILE A 178 -15.03 13.97 -7.19
N SER A 179 -15.99 14.04 -8.11
CA SER A 179 -15.68 14.32 -9.51
C SER A 179 -15.16 15.75 -9.67
N GLN A 180 -14.34 16.00 -10.70
CA GLN A 180 -13.81 17.34 -10.98
C GLN A 180 -14.94 18.35 -11.25
N ALA A 181 -16.02 17.91 -11.92
CA ALA A 181 -17.21 18.71 -12.16
C ALA A 181 -17.89 19.12 -10.85
N ASP A 182 -18.12 18.16 -9.94
CA ASP A 182 -18.74 18.46 -8.64
C ASP A 182 -17.89 19.42 -7.79
N ILE A 183 -16.55 19.26 -7.82
CA ILE A 183 -15.63 20.18 -7.12
C ILE A 183 -15.74 21.57 -7.74
N LYS A 184 -15.69 21.69 -9.06
CA LYS A 184 -15.78 22.97 -9.78
C LYS A 184 -17.09 23.70 -9.46
N ASP A 185 -18.22 22.98 -9.49
CA ASP A 185 -19.53 23.55 -9.17
C ASP A 185 -19.59 24.04 -7.72
N GLN A 186 -19.02 23.28 -6.79
CA GLN A 186 -18.94 23.68 -5.39
C GLN A 186 -18.05 24.92 -5.18
N LEU A 187 -16.92 25.02 -5.89
CA LEU A 187 -16.04 26.19 -5.84
C LEU A 187 -16.75 27.43 -6.39
N LYS A 188 -17.52 27.30 -7.49
CA LYS A 188 -18.34 28.40 -8.04
C LYS A 188 -19.35 28.92 -7.00
N ILE A 189 -20.06 28.02 -6.31
CA ILE A 189 -21.02 28.38 -5.27
C ILE A 189 -20.34 29.15 -4.12
N ILE A 190 -19.15 28.72 -3.71
CA ILE A 190 -18.41 29.32 -2.60
C ILE A 190 -17.86 30.70 -2.98
N LEU A 191 -17.29 30.84 -4.18
CA LEU A 191 -16.78 32.12 -4.68
C LEU A 191 -17.88 33.16 -4.86
N ALA A 192 -19.06 32.74 -5.34
CA ALA A 192 -20.23 33.60 -5.42
C ALA A 192 -20.65 34.14 -4.03
N LYS A 193 -20.52 33.32 -2.96
CA LYS A 193 -20.82 33.76 -1.58
C LYS A 193 -19.75 34.68 -1.00
N GLU A 194 -18.49 34.52 -1.38
CA GLU A 194 -17.40 35.42 -0.97
C GLU A 194 -17.30 36.69 -1.83
N ASN A 195 -18.10 36.81 -2.91
CA ASN A 195 -18.03 37.88 -3.91
C ASN A 195 -16.64 38.02 -4.56
N ILE A 196 -16.03 36.90 -4.93
CA ILE A 196 -14.71 36.84 -5.58
C ILE A 196 -14.89 36.45 -7.04
N ASN A 197 -14.30 37.21 -7.95
CA ASN A 197 -14.33 36.92 -9.37
C ASN A 197 -13.31 35.84 -9.73
N SER A 198 -13.72 34.89 -10.57
CA SER A 198 -12.86 33.82 -11.05
C SER A 198 -13.12 33.45 -12.50
N ASP A 199 -12.06 33.14 -13.23
CA ASP A 199 -12.15 32.51 -14.54
C ASP A 199 -12.55 31.01 -14.41
N GLU A 200 -13.18 30.46 -15.44
CA GLU A 200 -13.62 29.07 -15.45
C GLU A 200 -12.41 28.09 -15.52
N GLN A 201 -11.40 28.42 -16.31
CA GLN A 201 -10.18 27.61 -16.43
C GLN A 201 -9.40 27.55 -15.12
N SER A 202 -9.37 28.65 -14.37
CA SER A 202 -8.78 28.73 -13.05
C SER A 202 -9.38 27.71 -12.07
N LEU A 203 -10.70 27.52 -12.11
CA LEU A 203 -11.39 26.54 -11.26
C LEU A 203 -11.13 25.11 -11.71
N GLU A 204 -10.99 24.87 -13.01
CA GLU A 204 -10.62 23.57 -13.56
C GLU A 204 -9.24 23.13 -13.09
N TYR A 205 -8.25 24.03 -13.11
CA TYR A 205 -6.92 23.73 -12.57
C TYR A 205 -6.99 23.40 -11.07
N ILE A 206 -7.69 24.20 -10.25
CA ILE A 206 -7.83 23.90 -8.82
C ILE A 206 -8.51 22.56 -8.59
N ALA A 207 -9.59 22.26 -9.34
CA ALA A 207 -10.31 20.99 -9.23
C ALA A 207 -9.46 19.78 -9.67
N TYR A 208 -8.66 19.92 -10.72
CA TYR A 208 -7.71 18.90 -11.18
C TYR A 208 -6.66 18.61 -10.11
N HIS A 209 -6.01 19.65 -9.59
CA HIS A 209 -4.94 19.54 -8.58
C HIS A 209 -5.45 19.08 -7.20
N ALA A 210 -6.75 19.20 -6.93
CA ALA A 210 -7.37 18.69 -5.71
C ALA A 210 -7.49 17.16 -5.65
N LYS A 211 -7.24 16.42 -6.76
CA LYS A 211 -7.23 14.95 -6.82
C LYS A 211 -8.47 14.28 -6.18
N GLY A 212 -9.64 14.90 -6.34
CA GLY A 212 -10.92 14.41 -5.83
C GLY A 212 -11.19 14.65 -4.34
N SER A 213 -10.38 15.50 -3.68
CA SER A 213 -10.55 15.93 -2.28
C SER A 213 -11.08 17.36 -2.21
N LEU A 214 -12.30 17.55 -1.71
CA LEU A 214 -12.89 18.89 -1.58
C LEU A 214 -12.16 19.74 -0.52
N ARG A 215 -11.64 19.11 0.54
CA ARG A 215 -10.85 19.82 1.55
C ARG A 215 -9.58 20.43 0.95
N ASP A 216 -8.90 19.68 0.08
CA ASP A 216 -7.68 20.16 -0.57
C ASP A 216 -8.03 21.20 -1.64
N ALA A 217 -9.12 21.03 -2.39
CA ALA A 217 -9.64 22.05 -3.31
C ALA A 217 -9.89 23.40 -2.62
N LEU A 218 -10.55 23.40 -1.45
CA LEU A 218 -10.80 24.62 -0.68
C LEU A 218 -9.54 25.22 -0.07
N SER A 219 -8.56 24.38 0.29
CA SER A 219 -7.27 24.85 0.81
C SER A 219 -6.44 25.50 -0.31
N LEU A 220 -6.46 24.94 -1.52
CA LEU A 220 -5.86 25.53 -2.72
C LEU A 220 -6.57 26.83 -3.10
N LEU A 221 -7.90 26.87 -2.98
CA LEU A 221 -8.67 28.09 -3.23
C LEU A 221 -8.32 29.21 -2.24
N ASP A 222 -8.23 28.90 -0.94
CA ASP A 222 -7.78 29.84 0.10
C ASP A 222 -6.39 30.43 -0.24
N GLN A 223 -5.46 29.58 -0.67
CA GLN A 223 -4.13 30.01 -1.10
C GLN A 223 -4.20 30.90 -2.35
N ALA A 224 -5.02 30.53 -3.34
CA ALA A 224 -5.18 31.28 -4.58
C ALA A 224 -5.77 32.67 -4.34
N ILE A 225 -6.74 32.79 -3.43
CA ILE A 225 -7.32 34.08 -3.03
C ILE A 225 -6.26 34.96 -2.38
N SER A 226 -5.46 34.40 -1.47
CA SER A 226 -4.37 35.13 -0.82
C SER A 226 -3.27 35.55 -1.80
N PHE A 227 -2.98 34.73 -2.81
CA PHE A 227 -1.95 35.01 -3.81
C PHE A 227 -2.40 36.07 -4.84
N CYS A 228 -3.64 35.99 -5.32
CA CYS A 228 -4.14 36.82 -6.41
C CYS A 228 -4.81 38.14 -5.95
N SER A 229 -4.85 38.41 -4.65
CA SER A 229 -5.50 39.61 -4.07
C SER A 229 -6.98 39.80 -4.49
N GLY A 230 -7.71 38.71 -4.71
CA GLY A 230 -9.17 38.73 -4.93
C GLY A 230 -9.68 38.58 -6.36
N GLU A 231 -8.81 38.51 -7.38
CA GLU A 231 -9.21 38.11 -8.75
C GLU A 231 -8.47 36.85 -9.18
N LEU A 232 -9.18 35.74 -9.37
CA LEU A 232 -8.55 34.48 -9.77
C LEU A 232 -8.40 34.42 -11.30
N LYS A 233 -7.18 34.70 -11.79
CA LYS A 233 -6.81 34.59 -13.21
C LYS A 233 -5.98 33.33 -13.48
N GLN A 234 -6.10 32.79 -14.69
CA GLN A 234 -5.43 31.54 -15.09
C GLN A 234 -3.91 31.61 -14.90
N ALA A 235 -3.25 32.66 -15.38
CA ALA A 235 -1.80 32.82 -15.31
C ALA A 235 -1.26 32.81 -13.86
N GLN A 236 -1.96 33.48 -12.94
CA GLN A 236 -1.55 33.54 -11.54
C GLN A 236 -1.77 32.20 -10.82
N ILE A 237 -2.83 31.47 -11.16
CA ILE A 237 -3.07 30.14 -10.60
C ILE A 237 -2.07 29.13 -11.12
N LYS A 238 -1.68 29.19 -12.41
CA LYS A 238 -0.60 28.36 -12.95
C LYS A 238 0.70 28.61 -12.21
N GLN A 239 1.05 29.87 -12.00
CA GLN A 239 2.24 30.25 -11.23
C GLN A 239 2.17 29.73 -9.79
N MET A 240 1.03 29.90 -9.10
CA MET A 240 0.85 29.41 -7.72
C MET A 240 0.96 27.89 -7.61
N LEU A 241 0.36 27.16 -8.56
CA LEU A 241 0.38 25.69 -8.58
C LEU A 241 1.71 25.13 -9.11
N GLY A 242 2.62 25.99 -9.59
CA GLY A 242 3.85 25.58 -10.27
C GLY A 242 3.55 24.73 -11.51
N ILE A 243 2.44 25.01 -12.20
CA ILE A 243 2.08 24.33 -13.46
C ILE A 243 3.05 24.82 -14.52
N ILE A 244 3.80 23.87 -15.06
CA ILE A 244 4.78 24.12 -16.10
C ILE A 244 4.06 24.38 -17.42
N ASP A 245 4.50 25.40 -18.15
CA ASP A 245 4.02 25.63 -19.51
C ASP A 245 4.39 24.45 -20.40
N SER A 246 3.39 23.92 -21.10
CA SER A 246 3.56 22.70 -21.91
C SER A 246 4.65 22.87 -22.98
N GLU A 247 4.87 24.11 -23.46
CA GLU A 247 5.95 24.44 -24.40
C GLU A 247 7.36 24.09 -23.89
N GLU A 248 7.68 24.37 -22.62
CA GLU A 248 9.00 24.05 -22.08
C GLU A 248 9.20 22.52 -21.96
N VAL A 249 8.14 21.81 -21.58
CA VAL A 249 8.14 20.34 -21.55
C VAL A 249 8.30 19.77 -22.95
N TYR A 250 7.64 20.34 -23.96
CA TYR A 250 7.80 19.93 -25.35
C TYR A 250 9.22 20.18 -25.88
N ASN A 251 9.87 21.28 -25.50
CA ASN A 251 11.26 21.53 -25.86
C ASN A 251 12.20 20.46 -25.28
N ILE A 252 11.95 20.02 -24.04
CA ILE A 252 12.69 18.92 -23.42
C ILE A 252 12.43 17.60 -24.14
N ILE A 253 11.17 17.30 -24.47
CA ILE A 253 10.80 16.08 -25.19
C ILE A 253 11.46 16.06 -26.57
N ASN A 254 11.42 17.16 -27.32
CA ASN A 254 12.09 17.27 -28.61
C ASN A 254 13.62 17.09 -28.47
N ALA A 255 14.25 17.66 -27.44
CA ALA A 255 15.67 17.44 -27.16
C ALA A 255 16.01 15.97 -26.82
N ILE A 256 15.10 15.27 -26.11
CA ILE A 256 15.23 13.84 -25.82
C ILE A 256 15.12 13.02 -27.11
N ILE A 257 14.21 13.37 -28.01
CA ILE A 257 13.99 12.66 -29.28
C ILE A 257 15.16 12.88 -30.25
N ASP A 258 15.55 14.14 -30.41
CA ASP A 258 16.63 14.54 -31.32
C ASP A 258 18.02 14.21 -30.75
N ASN A 259 18.08 13.66 -29.53
CA ASN A 259 19.31 13.23 -28.83
C ASN A 259 20.34 14.36 -28.67
N ASP A 260 19.89 15.59 -28.41
CA ASP A 260 20.78 16.74 -28.21
C ASP A 260 20.95 17.08 -26.71
N PRO A 261 22.04 16.60 -26.05
CA PRO A 261 22.29 16.92 -24.65
C PRO A 261 22.60 18.40 -24.40
N LYS A 262 22.98 19.18 -25.43
CA LYS A 262 23.33 20.60 -25.26
C LYS A 262 22.10 21.48 -25.08
N ALA A 263 20.98 21.11 -25.71
CA ALA A 263 19.71 21.83 -25.62
C ALA A 263 19.00 21.65 -24.27
N ILE A 264 19.40 20.64 -23.47
CA ILE A 264 18.70 20.26 -22.24
C ILE A 264 19.04 21.17 -21.07
N LEU A 265 20.31 21.47 -20.86
CA LEU A 265 20.75 22.35 -19.77
C LEU A 265 20.08 23.74 -19.80
N PRO A 266 19.99 24.45 -20.94
CA PRO A 266 19.27 25.73 -20.98
C PRO A 266 17.76 25.55 -20.74
N ALA A 267 17.13 24.49 -21.24
CA ALA A 267 15.71 24.23 -21.00
C ALA A 267 15.41 23.96 -19.51
N ILE A 268 16.25 23.18 -18.83
CA ILE A 268 16.12 22.91 -17.38
C ILE A 268 16.37 24.18 -16.56
N LYS A 269 17.32 25.02 -16.98
CA LYS A 269 17.56 26.30 -16.31
C LYS A 269 16.37 27.24 -16.40
N ASN A 270 15.68 27.28 -17.54
CA ASN A 270 14.44 28.05 -17.67
C ASN A 270 13.36 27.52 -16.73
N LEU A 271 13.17 26.20 -16.64
CA LEU A 271 12.24 25.57 -15.69
C LEU A 271 12.58 25.84 -14.23
N ALA A 272 13.86 25.94 -13.89
CA ALA A 272 14.32 26.25 -12.55
C ALA A 272 13.99 27.69 -12.16
N LEU A 273 13.92 28.62 -13.12
CA LEU A 273 13.55 30.02 -12.88
C LEU A 273 12.05 30.18 -12.61
N THR A 274 11.21 29.28 -13.13
CA THR A 274 9.76 29.26 -12.93
C THR A 274 9.32 28.61 -11.60
N GLU A 275 10.24 28.26 -10.71
CA GLU A 275 9.99 27.56 -9.43
C GLU A 275 9.15 26.27 -9.58
N SER A 276 9.30 25.59 -10.72
CA SER A 276 8.59 24.34 -11.00
C SER A 276 9.10 23.19 -10.13
N SER A 277 8.21 22.31 -9.68
CA SER A 277 8.63 21.11 -8.93
C SER A 277 9.18 20.04 -9.87
N ALA A 278 10.24 19.34 -9.44
CA ALA A 278 10.91 18.32 -10.25
C ALA A 278 9.97 17.16 -10.60
N ASP A 279 9.12 16.79 -9.63
CA ASP A 279 8.08 15.78 -9.80
C ASP A 279 7.04 16.19 -10.85
N ALA A 280 6.61 17.47 -10.87
CA ALA A 280 5.64 17.95 -11.85
C ALA A 280 6.20 17.90 -13.28
N VAL A 281 7.48 18.21 -13.48
CA VAL A 281 8.14 18.10 -14.80
C VAL A 281 8.12 16.66 -15.29
N LEU A 282 8.54 15.72 -14.44
CA LEU A 282 8.55 14.31 -14.81
C LEU A 282 7.15 13.73 -14.97
N ASP A 283 6.18 14.17 -14.18
CA ASP A 283 4.78 13.77 -14.33
C ASP A 283 4.22 14.22 -15.67
N LYS A 284 4.47 15.46 -16.09
CA LYS A 284 4.01 15.95 -17.39
C LYS A 284 4.68 15.21 -18.55
N ILE A 285 5.97 14.93 -18.45
CA ILE A 285 6.69 14.10 -19.44
C ILE A 285 6.08 12.70 -19.51
N ALA A 286 5.79 12.07 -18.36
CA ALA A 286 5.17 10.75 -18.30
C ALA A 286 3.74 10.75 -18.86
N GLU A 287 2.93 11.77 -18.58
CA GLU A 287 1.59 11.95 -19.16
C GLU A 287 1.64 12.03 -20.69
N ILE A 288 2.62 12.77 -21.26
CA ILE A 288 2.78 12.89 -22.71
C ILE A 288 3.19 11.55 -23.33
N TRP A 289 4.13 10.82 -22.72
CA TRP A 289 4.48 9.47 -23.19
C TRP A 289 3.29 8.51 -23.13
N PHE A 290 2.53 8.56 -22.05
CA PHE A 290 1.31 7.77 -21.87
C PHE A 290 0.26 8.10 -22.94
N ALA A 291 0.05 9.39 -23.23
CA ALA A 291 -0.85 9.85 -24.29
C ALA A 291 -0.42 9.32 -25.67
N CYS A 292 0.88 9.37 -25.97
CA CYS A 292 1.44 8.82 -27.21
C CYS A 292 1.18 7.31 -27.33
N CYS A 293 1.39 6.55 -26.24
CA CYS A 293 1.12 5.13 -26.20
C CYS A 293 -0.38 4.85 -26.44
N ILE A 294 -1.28 5.50 -25.69
CA ILE A 294 -2.73 5.31 -25.86
C ILE A 294 -3.17 5.63 -27.28
N TYR A 295 -2.76 6.78 -27.81
CA TYR A 295 -3.16 7.21 -29.14
C TYR A 295 -2.71 6.21 -30.22
N SER A 296 -1.51 5.63 -30.08
CA SER A 296 -1.01 4.63 -31.02
C SER A 296 -1.84 3.34 -31.07
N PHE A 297 -2.50 2.95 -29.97
CA PHE A 297 -3.35 1.75 -29.91
C PHE A 297 -4.82 2.00 -30.18
N THR A 298 -5.35 3.16 -29.75
CA THR A 298 -6.79 3.44 -29.72
C THR A 298 -7.24 4.41 -30.81
N GLN A 299 -6.32 5.17 -31.42
CA GLN A 299 -6.61 6.24 -32.40
C GLN A 299 -7.66 7.27 -31.92
N SER A 300 -7.97 7.29 -30.62
CA SER A 300 -8.97 8.15 -29.99
C SER A 300 -8.42 8.63 -28.65
N LEU A 301 -8.54 9.94 -28.38
CA LEU A 301 -7.90 10.59 -27.23
C LEU A 301 -8.92 11.01 -26.15
N ASP A 302 -10.06 10.31 -26.03
CA ASP A 302 -11.15 10.69 -25.13
C ASP A 302 -10.78 10.65 -23.62
N ALA A 303 -9.60 10.11 -23.27
CA ALA A 303 -9.18 9.90 -21.89
C ALA A 303 -8.03 10.80 -21.41
N VAL A 304 -7.37 11.57 -22.29
CA VAL A 304 -6.25 12.44 -21.91
C VAL A 304 -6.60 13.89 -22.23
N ASN A 305 -7.22 14.56 -21.27
CA ASN A 305 -7.45 16.00 -21.35
C ASN A 305 -6.08 16.73 -21.40
N ASP A 306 -6.04 17.84 -22.15
CA ASP A 306 -4.97 18.85 -22.18
C ASP A 306 -3.73 18.60 -23.09
N ILE A 307 -3.75 17.66 -24.04
CA ILE A 307 -2.65 17.50 -25.02
C ILE A 307 -3.18 17.48 -26.45
N ASP A 308 -2.68 18.40 -27.28
CA ASP A 308 -3.06 18.50 -28.70
C ASP A 308 -2.61 17.28 -29.51
N VAL A 309 -3.53 16.75 -30.32
CA VAL A 309 -3.33 15.58 -31.19
C VAL A 309 -2.20 15.79 -32.20
N ASP A 310 -2.01 17.03 -32.66
CA ASP A 310 -0.94 17.39 -33.60
C ASP A 310 0.46 17.20 -32.99
N ILE A 311 0.60 17.49 -31.69
CA ILE A 311 1.87 17.32 -30.97
C ILE A 311 2.19 15.83 -30.80
N ILE A 312 1.18 15.03 -30.45
CA ILE A 312 1.32 13.57 -30.32
C ILE A 312 1.72 12.96 -31.67
N ASN A 313 1.08 13.37 -32.77
CA ASN A 313 1.41 12.91 -34.12
C ASN A 313 2.85 13.27 -34.50
N ASN A 314 3.32 14.48 -34.18
CA ASN A 314 4.70 14.89 -34.43
C ASN A 314 5.73 14.05 -33.65
N ILE A 315 5.41 13.67 -32.41
CA ILE A 315 6.26 12.81 -31.57
C ILE A 315 6.30 11.38 -32.13
N LEU A 316 5.13 10.81 -32.46
CA LEU A 316 5.00 9.46 -33.01
C LEU A 316 5.61 9.32 -34.42
N ALA A 317 5.73 10.42 -35.17
CA ALA A 317 6.45 10.41 -36.45
C ALA A 317 7.96 10.15 -36.29
N LYS A 318 8.54 10.51 -35.13
CA LYS A 318 9.99 10.40 -34.87
C LYS A 318 10.38 9.18 -34.01
N ILE A 319 9.43 8.60 -33.26
CA ILE A 319 9.70 7.54 -32.26
C ILE A 319 8.87 6.29 -32.56
N SER A 320 9.41 5.10 -32.30
CA SER A 320 8.62 3.85 -32.33
C SER A 320 7.78 3.64 -31.07
N ILE A 321 6.69 2.88 -31.16
CA ILE A 321 5.81 2.58 -30.02
C ILE A 321 6.59 1.89 -28.87
N GLU A 322 7.52 0.98 -29.20
CA GLU A 322 8.42 0.33 -28.23
C GLU A 322 9.26 1.36 -27.45
N GLN A 323 9.76 2.38 -28.13
CA GLN A 323 10.56 3.44 -27.54
C GLN A 323 9.70 4.34 -26.64
N ALA A 324 8.47 4.67 -27.03
CA ALA A 324 7.55 5.46 -26.19
C ALA A 324 7.25 4.74 -24.86
N HIS A 325 6.97 3.43 -24.90
CA HIS A 325 6.78 2.62 -23.68
C HIS A 325 8.04 2.58 -22.81
N PHE A 326 9.21 2.42 -23.43
CA PHE A 326 10.49 2.41 -22.71
C PHE A 326 10.76 3.75 -22.02
N LEU A 327 10.53 4.87 -22.72
CA LEU A 327 10.71 6.22 -22.17
C LEU A 327 9.73 6.50 -21.03
N TYR A 328 8.47 6.06 -21.16
CA TYR A 328 7.51 6.12 -20.06
C TYR A 328 8.03 5.37 -18.82
N GLN A 329 8.41 4.10 -18.96
CA GLN A 329 8.92 3.29 -17.85
C GLN A 329 10.17 3.89 -17.20
N LEU A 330 11.09 4.43 -18.01
CA LEU A 330 12.32 5.03 -17.52
C LEU A 330 12.05 6.36 -16.80
N THR A 331 11.06 7.14 -17.25
CA THR A 331 10.58 8.36 -16.57
C THR A 331 9.99 8.04 -15.20
N ILE A 332 9.12 7.02 -15.12
CA ILE A 332 8.55 6.56 -13.84
C ILE A 332 9.62 6.06 -12.87
N THR A 333 10.66 5.39 -13.39
CA THR A 333 11.79 4.92 -12.58
C THR A 333 12.61 6.11 -12.08
N ALA A 334 12.92 7.07 -12.95
CA ALA A 334 13.67 8.27 -12.59
C ALA A 334 12.93 9.14 -11.56
N LYS A 335 11.59 9.15 -11.59
CA LYS A 335 10.77 9.83 -10.58
C LYS A 335 11.02 9.29 -9.17
N LYS A 336 11.20 7.99 -9.00
CA LYS A 336 11.51 7.40 -7.67
C LYS A 336 12.86 7.88 -7.13
N ASP A 337 13.81 8.13 -8.04
CA ASP A 337 15.16 8.56 -7.69
C ASP A 337 15.24 10.07 -7.40
N ILE A 338 14.23 10.87 -7.78
CA ILE A 338 14.28 12.33 -7.68
C ILE A 338 14.29 12.83 -6.22
N ALA A 339 13.61 12.11 -5.32
CA ALA A 339 13.60 12.41 -3.89
C ALA A 339 14.98 12.22 -3.23
N LEU A 340 15.90 11.50 -3.89
CA LEU A 340 17.27 11.28 -3.43
C LEU A 340 18.27 12.29 -4.04
N ALA A 341 17.83 13.10 -5.00
CA ALA A 341 18.70 14.04 -5.68
C ALA A 341 19.04 15.24 -4.79
N PRO A 342 20.28 15.76 -4.85
CA PRO A 342 20.70 16.86 -3.98
C PRO A 342 19.99 18.18 -4.28
N ASN A 343 19.74 18.48 -5.56
CA ASN A 343 19.07 19.71 -6.02
C ASN A 343 18.13 19.41 -7.20
N PHE A 344 17.12 20.28 -7.43
CA PHE A 344 16.20 20.22 -8.58
C PHE A 344 16.91 20.02 -9.91
N GLU A 345 17.85 20.93 -10.24
CA GLU A 345 18.55 20.94 -11.53
C GLU A 345 19.33 19.63 -11.75
N THR A 346 20.00 19.13 -10.70
CA THR A 346 20.77 17.88 -10.78
C THR A 346 19.89 16.65 -10.95
N GLY A 347 18.75 16.59 -10.25
CA GLY A 347 17.83 15.46 -10.32
C GLY A 347 17.16 15.35 -11.68
N VAL A 348 16.61 16.46 -12.18
CA VAL A 348 15.96 16.53 -13.49
C VAL A 348 16.97 16.29 -14.61
N THR A 349 18.17 16.89 -14.53
CA THR A 349 19.23 16.67 -15.54
C THR A 349 19.65 15.20 -15.59
N MET A 350 19.89 14.55 -14.45
CA MET A 350 20.25 13.14 -14.43
C MET A 350 19.13 12.23 -14.93
N ALA A 351 17.87 12.53 -14.59
CA ALA A 351 16.72 11.82 -15.10
C ALA A 351 16.65 11.88 -16.65
N ILE A 352 16.80 13.08 -17.22
CA ILE A 352 16.73 13.30 -18.67
C ILE A 352 17.95 12.70 -19.39
N LEU A 353 19.16 12.88 -18.85
CA LEU A 353 20.36 12.26 -19.43
C LEU A 353 20.27 10.73 -19.43
N ARG A 354 19.65 10.14 -18.41
CA ARG A 354 19.35 8.70 -18.37
C ARG A 354 18.40 8.32 -19.50
N LEU A 355 17.34 9.09 -19.76
CA LEU A 355 16.43 8.84 -20.89
C LEU A 355 17.19 8.77 -22.23
N ILE A 356 18.08 9.73 -22.48
CA ILE A 356 18.87 9.79 -23.73
C ILE A 356 19.90 8.66 -23.80
N ALA A 357 20.65 8.41 -22.73
CA ALA A 357 21.71 7.40 -22.72
C ALA A 357 21.19 5.99 -23.05
N PHE A 358 20.00 5.65 -22.54
CA PHE A 358 19.41 4.33 -22.73
C PHE A 358 18.62 4.18 -24.04
N GLN A 359 18.22 5.27 -24.71
CA GLN A 359 17.71 5.18 -26.10
C GLN A 359 18.78 4.63 -27.06
N LYS A 360 20.03 5.06 -26.88
CA LYS A 360 21.15 4.71 -27.77
C LYS A 360 21.49 3.23 -27.76
N LYS A 361 21.34 2.54 -26.61
CA LYS A 361 21.68 1.13 -26.47
C LYS A 361 20.77 0.22 -27.31
N ASN A 362 19.47 0.54 -27.37
CA ASN A 362 18.50 -0.20 -28.19
C ASN A 362 18.66 0.06 -29.71
N LEU A 363 19.20 1.22 -30.11
CA LEU A 363 19.53 1.50 -31.52
C LEU A 363 20.79 0.76 -31.98
N ILE A 364 21.81 0.67 -31.11
CA ILE A 364 23.08 -0.02 -31.43
C ILE A 364 22.86 -1.54 -31.54
N ASP A 365 22.04 -2.14 -30.68
CA ASP A 365 21.71 -3.58 -30.76
C ASP A 365 20.93 -3.96 -32.03
N LYS A 366 20.13 -3.04 -32.60
CA LYS A 366 19.48 -3.23 -33.91
C LYS A 366 20.46 -3.15 -35.09
N THR A 367 21.53 -2.37 -34.99
CA THR A 367 22.56 -2.26 -36.07
C THR A 367 23.62 -3.37 -36.05
N GLN A 368 23.81 -4.07 -34.93
CA GLN A 368 24.79 -5.16 -34.84
C GLN A 368 24.19 -6.56 -35.15
N THR A 369 22.87 -6.67 -35.27
CA THR A 369 22.18 -7.94 -35.60
C THR A 369 21.91 -8.14 -37.10
N SER A 370 22.38 -7.24 -37.97
CA SER A 370 22.25 -7.36 -39.43
C SER A 370 23.62 -7.53 -40.12
N LYS A 371 24.40 -8.53 -39.70
CA LYS A 371 25.60 -9.02 -40.44
C LYS A 371 26.07 -10.38 -39.91
N SER A 372 25.19 -11.37 -39.95
CA SER A 372 25.62 -12.78 -40.03
C SER A 372 24.62 -13.56 -40.86
N ASN A 373 25.16 -14.24 -41.86
CA ASN A 373 24.44 -14.99 -42.89
C ASN A 373 23.48 -16.04 -42.30
N ILE A 374 22.22 -16.01 -42.71
CA ILE A 374 21.35 -17.18 -42.71
C ILE A 374 20.67 -17.25 -44.09
N SER A 375 21.13 -18.20 -44.89
CA SER A 375 20.44 -18.69 -46.09
C SER A 375 19.13 -19.37 -45.70
N PRO A 376 18.08 -19.32 -46.53
CA PRO A 376 16.75 -19.80 -46.15
C PRO A 376 16.67 -21.31 -46.31
N ILE A 377 16.51 -22.05 -45.21
CA ILE A 377 16.04 -23.44 -45.23
C ILE A 377 14.93 -23.57 -44.19
N VAL A 378 13.68 -23.33 -44.60
CA VAL A 378 12.52 -24.07 -44.09
C VAL A 378 11.47 -24.13 -45.21
N SER A 379 11.26 -25.32 -45.75
CA SER A 379 10.16 -25.66 -46.65
C SER A 379 8.87 -25.87 -45.86
N LYS A 380 7.73 -25.52 -46.49
CA LYS A 380 6.35 -25.47 -45.96
C LYS A 380 5.73 -26.79 -45.42
N ASN A 381 6.51 -27.82 -45.05
CA ASN A 381 5.98 -29.14 -44.70
C ASN A 381 5.92 -29.47 -43.19
N ASP A 382 6.52 -28.68 -42.29
CA ASP A 382 6.57 -29.03 -40.86
C ASP A 382 5.37 -28.52 -40.04
N ILE A 383 4.50 -27.69 -40.62
CA ILE A 383 3.34 -27.08 -39.91
C ILE A 383 2.15 -28.06 -39.80
N ASN A 384 2.14 -29.15 -40.56
CA ASN A 384 1.02 -30.11 -40.58
C ASN A 384 1.15 -31.28 -39.59
N LEU A 385 2.29 -31.45 -38.91
CA LEU A 385 2.48 -32.54 -37.92
C LEU A 385 2.08 -32.15 -36.48
N LEU A 386 1.92 -30.86 -36.18
CA LEU A 386 1.58 -30.37 -34.83
C LEU A 386 0.07 -30.12 -34.59
N LYS A 387 -0.78 -30.31 -35.60
CA LYS A 387 -2.24 -30.09 -35.49
C LYS A 387 -3.06 -31.34 -35.17
N ASN A 388 -2.47 -32.53 -35.16
CA ASN A 388 -3.22 -33.80 -35.01
C ASN A 388 -3.17 -34.45 -33.62
N THR A 389 -2.52 -33.86 -32.62
CA THR A 389 -2.35 -34.49 -31.29
C THR A 389 -3.30 -33.98 -30.20
N PHE A 390 -4.20 -33.04 -30.49
CA PHE A 390 -5.19 -32.57 -29.51
C PHE A 390 -6.62 -32.63 -30.06
N LYS A 391 -7.23 -33.82 -30.03
CA LYS A 391 -8.69 -33.98 -29.94
C LYS A 391 -9.07 -35.24 -29.16
N SER A 392 -9.90 -34.99 -28.15
CA SER A 392 -10.86 -35.86 -27.43
C SER A 392 -10.37 -37.12 -26.72
N GLU A 393 -10.52 -37.16 -25.38
CA GLU A 393 -11.53 -38.00 -24.69
C GLU A 393 -11.53 -37.76 -23.15
N GLN A 394 -12.72 -37.55 -22.59
CA GLN A 394 -13.09 -37.84 -21.18
C GLN A 394 -13.90 -39.16 -21.22
N PRO A 395 -13.95 -40.06 -20.20
CA PRO A 395 -14.50 -39.73 -18.86
C PRO A 395 -14.12 -40.62 -17.62
N LYS A 396 -14.43 -40.07 -16.43
CA LYS A 396 -15.00 -40.67 -15.17
C LYS A 396 -14.35 -41.88 -14.42
N GLN A 397 -14.48 -41.75 -13.08
CA GLN A 397 -14.66 -42.77 -11.99
C GLN A 397 -13.53 -42.81 -10.94
N THR A 398 -13.72 -42.20 -9.76
CA THR A 398 -14.23 -42.77 -8.48
C THR A 398 -13.36 -43.82 -7.77
N VAL A 399 -12.89 -43.42 -6.57
CA VAL A 399 -12.81 -44.18 -5.30
C VAL A 399 -11.68 -45.23 -5.15
N LYS A 400 -10.68 -44.95 -4.29
CA LYS A 400 -10.50 -45.53 -2.93
C LYS A 400 -9.13 -45.20 -2.34
N ALA A 401 -9.13 -45.01 -1.02
CA ALA A 401 -7.95 -44.94 -0.17
C ALA A 401 -7.22 -46.29 -0.09
N VAL A 402 -5.89 -46.26 -0.03
CA VAL A 402 -5.06 -47.35 0.52
C VAL A 402 -3.98 -46.75 1.40
N VAL A 403 -4.00 -47.20 2.65
CA VAL A 403 -2.98 -47.03 3.67
C VAL A 403 -1.91 -48.11 3.46
N ALA A 404 -0.69 -47.77 3.85
CA ALA A 404 0.33 -48.64 4.44
C ALA A 404 1.55 -49.03 3.59
N GLN A 405 2.68 -48.89 4.30
CA GLN A 405 3.86 -49.75 4.34
C GLN A 405 5.09 -49.37 3.52
N ASN A 406 6.07 -48.92 4.30
CA ASN A 406 7.51 -49.11 4.14
C ASN A 406 7.86 -50.42 3.43
N ASN A 407 8.88 -50.37 2.58
CA ASN A 407 9.94 -51.36 2.62
C ASN A 407 11.26 -50.74 2.17
N ASP A 408 12.25 -50.96 3.02
CA ASP A 408 13.66 -50.69 2.82
C ASP A 408 14.26 -51.43 1.63
N SER A 409 15.44 -50.94 1.25
CA SER A 409 16.68 -51.68 1.03
C SER A 409 17.24 -51.74 -0.39
N THR A 410 18.48 -51.24 -0.47
CA THR A 410 19.65 -51.61 -1.31
C THR A 410 20.48 -50.33 -1.49
N ALA A 411 21.78 -50.21 -1.21
CA ALA A 411 22.83 -51.00 -0.60
C ALA A 411 23.95 -49.97 -0.25
N SER A 412 24.53 -49.96 0.96
CA SER A 412 25.90 -50.42 1.29
C SER A 412 27.03 -49.72 0.50
N GLU A 413 28.12 -49.16 1.03
CA GLU A 413 28.68 -49.02 2.38
C GLU A 413 29.97 -48.17 2.28
N ASN A 414 30.45 -47.65 3.43
CA ASN A 414 31.73 -46.95 3.72
C ASN A 414 31.74 -45.42 3.48
N THR A 415 32.09 -44.54 4.42
CA THR A 415 32.98 -44.68 5.59
C THR A 415 32.62 -43.61 6.66
N GLN A 416 32.98 -43.90 7.91
CA GLN A 416 32.63 -43.23 9.17
C GLN A 416 32.89 -41.71 9.25
N GLU A 417 31.84 -40.88 9.24
CA GLU A 417 31.83 -39.49 9.80
C GLU A 417 30.42 -38.81 9.72
N GLN A 418 29.33 -39.52 10.05
CA GLN A 418 27.96 -38.95 10.08
C GLN A 418 27.46 -38.71 11.52
N SER A 419 28.30 -38.10 12.35
CA SER A 419 28.20 -38.10 13.82
C SER A 419 27.46 -36.88 14.39
N LEU A 420 26.61 -37.15 15.39
CA LEU A 420 26.00 -36.21 16.37
C LEU A 420 24.88 -35.28 15.86
N ASP A 421 25.05 -34.52 14.78
CA ASP A 421 24.08 -33.46 14.40
C ASP A 421 22.72 -34.00 13.92
N LYS A 422 22.69 -35.15 13.22
CA LYS A 422 21.43 -35.82 12.86
C LYS A 422 20.67 -36.35 14.09
N LYS A 423 21.38 -36.77 15.15
CA LYS A 423 20.76 -37.19 16.42
C LYS A 423 20.14 -35.99 17.14
N TRP A 424 20.85 -34.87 17.17
CA TRP A 424 20.37 -33.61 17.75
C TRP A 424 19.11 -33.09 17.06
N PHE A 425 19.08 -33.05 15.72
CA PHE A 425 17.91 -32.63 14.96
C PHE A 425 16.68 -33.51 15.20
N ASN A 426 16.88 -34.84 15.29
CA ASN A 426 15.80 -35.77 15.61
C ASN A 426 15.28 -35.61 17.04
N LEU A 427 16.14 -35.25 17.98
CA LEU A 427 15.76 -34.96 19.37
C LEU A 427 14.96 -33.66 19.45
N LEU A 428 15.39 -32.59 18.79
CA LEU A 428 14.68 -31.31 18.74
C LEU A 428 13.29 -31.38 18.09
N ASN A 429 13.12 -32.21 17.06
CA ASN A 429 11.80 -32.42 16.46
C ASN A 429 10.83 -33.19 17.36
N ARG A 430 11.33 -33.95 18.34
CA ARG A 430 10.50 -34.69 19.31
C ARG A 430 10.11 -33.84 20.51
N ILE A 431 10.89 -32.82 20.85
CA ILE A 431 10.59 -31.90 21.95
C ILE A 431 9.70 -30.74 21.45
N LYS A 432 8.58 -30.49 22.12
CA LYS A 432 7.67 -29.38 21.80
C LYS A 432 8.22 -28.03 22.30
N LEU A 433 9.24 -27.50 21.64
CA LEU A 433 9.81 -26.17 21.94
C LEU A 433 8.96 -25.05 21.32
N LYS A 434 8.80 -23.93 22.04
CA LYS A 434 8.02 -22.74 21.59
C LYS A 434 8.90 -21.48 21.52
N GLY A 435 8.61 -20.61 20.55
CA GLY A 435 9.17 -19.26 20.46
C GLY A 435 10.69 -19.19 20.28
N PHE A 436 11.34 -18.21 20.91
CA PHE A 436 12.79 -17.96 20.82
C PHE A 436 13.65 -19.16 21.23
N THR A 437 13.17 -20.02 22.14
CA THR A 437 13.86 -21.25 22.55
C THR A 437 13.97 -22.26 21.41
N LYS A 438 12.96 -22.33 20.51
CA LYS A 438 13.02 -23.16 19.31
C LYS A 438 14.05 -22.59 18.33
N THR A 439 13.98 -21.30 18.04
CA THR A 439 14.91 -20.65 17.10
C THR A 439 16.36 -20.75 17.58
N LEU A 440 16.60 -20.63 18.89
CA LEU A 440 17.92 -20.84 19.50
C LEU A 440 18.39 -22.30 19.38
N ALA A 441 17.51 -23.27 19.64
CA ALA A 441 17.85 -24.69 19.55
C ALA A 441 18.17 -25.16 18.13
N PHE A 442 17.45 -24.67 17.13
CA PHE A 442 17.68 -25.02 15.72
C PHE A 442 18.94 -24.35 15.13
N ASN A 443 19.43 -23.28 15.78
CA ASN A 443 20.65 -22.56 15.43
C ASN A 443 21.83 -22.93 16.36
N SER A 444 21.79 -24.12 16.99
CA SER A 444 22.87 -24.68 17.79
C SER A 444 23.38 -26.02 17.25
N HIS A 445 24.68 -26.28 17.46
CA HIS A 445 25.37 -27.51 17.09
C HIS A 445 25.81 -28.29 18.33
N LEU A 446 25.73 -29.62 18.29
CA LEU A 446 26.10 -30.47 19.42
C LEU A 446 27.54 -30.97 19.25
N ILE A 447 28.43 -30.57 20.14
CA ILE A 447 29.87 -30.90 20.07
C ILE A 447 30.16 -32.26 20.72
N SER A 448 29.48 -32.60 21.82
CA SER A 448 29.67 -33.88 22.52
C SER A 448 28.43 -34.31 23.29
N ASP A 449 28.17 -35.62 23.31
CA ASP A 449 27.07 -36.30 23.99
C ASP A 449 27.65 -37.13 25.15
N ASN A 450 27.50 -36.65 26.39
CA ASN A 450 27.73 -37.42 27.61
C ASN A 450 26.39 -37.59 28.34
N SER A 451 26.18 -38.73 29.00
CA SER A 451 24.91 -39.10 29.66
C SER A 451 24.43 -38.12 30.75
N GLU A 452 25.28 -37.20 31.20
CA GLU A 452 24.97 -36.18 32.21
C GLU A 452 25.16 -34.73 31.72
N THR A 453 25.80 -34.51 30.56
CA THR A 453 26.09 -33.16 30.02
C THR A 453 26.05 -33.10 28.49
N PHE A 454 25.35 -32.12 27.92
CA PHE A 454 25.50 -31.75 26.51
C PHE A 454 26.30 -30.46 26.38
N VAL A 455 27.26 -30.47 25.46
CA VAL A 455 28.04 -29.28 25.10
C VAL A 455 27.55 -28.79 23.74
N ILE A 456 26.97 -27.58 23.70
CA ILE A 456 26.47 -26.97 22.47
C ILE A 456 27.28 -25.74 22.05
N HIS A 457 27.40 -25.54 20.73
CA HIS A 457 27.94 -24.35 20.10
C HIS A 457 26.80 -23.51 19.51
N LEU A 458 26.87 -22.19 19.65
CA LEU A 458 25.87 -21.24 19.15
C LEU A 458 26.42 -20.47 17.95
N ASN A 459 25.68 -20.46 16.84
CA ASN A 459 26.00 -19.62 15.66
C ASN A 459 25.77 -18.13 15.96
N GLU A 460 26.31 -17.23 15.13
CA GLU A 460 26.22 -15.76 15.34
C GLU A 460 24.77 -15.25 15.49
N ASP A 461 23.82 -15.84 14.77
CA ASP A 461 22.40 -15.50 14.89
C ASP A 461 21.79 -15.97 16.22
N ALA A 462 22.27 -17.09 16.77
CA ALA A 462 21.85 -17.56 18.08
C ALA A 462 22.47 -16.70 19.22
N LYS A 463 23.67 -16.12 19.01
CA LYS A 463 24.26 -15.15 19.95
C LYS A 463 23.44 -13.86 20.05
N LYS A 464 22.94 -13.33 18.92
CA LYS A 464 22.03 -12.17 18.91
C LYS A 464 20.71 -12.45 19.63
N ILE A 465 20.17 -13.66 19.51
CA ILE A 465 18.95 -14.08 20.24
C ILE A 465 19.24 -14.24 21.74
N LEU A 466 20.45 -14.65 22.11
CA LEU A 466 20.88 -14.73 23.51
C LEU A 466 20.93 -13.37 24.22
N GLU A 467 21.38 -12.34 23.51
CA GLU A 467 21.41 -10.96 24.01
C GLU A 467 20.00 -10.40 24.27
N LEU A 468 18.99 -10.94 23.55
CA LEU A 468 17.59 -10.52 23.66
C LEU A 468 16.81 -11.26 24.77
N ASP A 469 17.09 -12.53 25.05
CA ASP A 469 16.47 -13.27 26.17
C ASP A 469 17.44 -14.28 26.84
N PRO A 470 18.07 -13.91 27.97
CA PRO A 470 18.98 -14.79 28.71
C PRO A 470 18.31 -16.03 29.29
N GLN A 471 16.98 -16.03 29.47
CA GLN A 471 16.25 -17.14 30.09
C GLN A 471 16.00 -18.30 29.12
N SER A 472 16.26 -18.10 27.82
CA SER A 472 15.98 -19.12 26.79
C SER A 472 16.88 -20.35 26.91
N ILE A 473 18.11 -20.24 27.41
CA ILE A 473 18.98 -21.40 27.69
C ILE A 473 18.44 -22.23 28.85
N ALA A 474 18.02 -21.59 29.94
CA ALA A 474 17.48 -22.26 31.11
C ALA A 474 16.18 -23.02 30.77
N LYS A 475 15.32 -22.43 29.92
CA LYS A 475 14.11 -23.09 29.40
C LYS A 475 14.46 -24.29 28.52
N LEU A 476 15.48 -24.18 27.68
CA LEU A 476 15.95 -25.27 26.83
C LEU A 476 16.51 -26.43 27.67
N GLN A 477 17.31 -26.12 28.69
CA GLN A 477 17.83 -27.12 29.64
C GLN A 477 16.69 -27.82 30.39
N ALA A 478 15.69 -27.07 30.88
CA ALA A 478 14.53 -27.64 31.56
C ALA A 478 13.76 -28.60 30.66
N SER A 479 13.46 -28.22 29.41
CA SER A 479 12.75 -29.08 28.46
C SER A 479 13.53 -30.34 28.07
N ILE A 480 14.87 -30.28 28.05
CA ILE A 480 15.71 -31.45 27.79
C ILE A 480 15.78 -32.37 29.03
N SER A 481 15.91 -31.81 30.23
CA SER A 481 15.90 -32.60 31.48
C SER A 481 14.59 -33.34 31.70
N GLU A 482 13.46 -32.72 31.34
CA GLU A 482 12.12 -33.33 31.40
C GLU A 482 11.99 -34.48 30.39
N TYR A 483 12.56 -34.33 29.19
CA TYR A 483 12.54 -35.38 28.18
C TYR A 483 13.44 -36.57 28.51
N LEU A 484 14.59 -36.33 29.16
CA LEU A 484 15.57 -37.37 29.51
C LEU A 484 15.31 -38.03 30.88
N ASN A 485 14.32 -37.57 31.66
CA ASN A 485 14.05 -38.02 33.04
C ASN A 485 15.29 -38.03 33.95
N ASN A 486 16.22 -37.10 33.73
CA ASN A 486 17.45 -36.99 34.52
C ASN A 486 17.57 -35.58 35.16
N PRO A 487 17.38 -35.45 36.48
CA PRO A 487 17.36 -34.14 37.16
C PRO A 487 18.73 -33.49 37.30
N SER A 488 19.82 -34.22 37.02
CA SER A 488 21.21 -33.71 37.14
C SER A 488 21.79 -33.17 35.83
N PHE A 489 20.97 -33.08 34.76
CA PHE A 489 21.42 -32.72 33.42
C PHE A 489 21.88 -31.26 33.32
N ARG A 490 23.13 -31.03 32.88
CA ARG A 490 23.69 -29.68 32.66
C ARG A 490 24.02 -29.44 31.19
N LEU A 491 23.69 -28.24 30.72
CA LEU A 491 23.96 -27.80 29.35
C LEU A 491 25.07 -26.74 29.39
N ASP A 492 26.23 -27.10 28.87
CA ASP A 492 27.42 -26.24 28.84
C ASP A 492 27.59 -25.59 27.46
N ILE A 493 27.88 -24.29 27.46
CA ILE A 493 28.13 -23.52 26.24
C ILE A 493 29.64 -23.25 26.16
N LYS A 494 30.30 -23.78 25.13
CA LYS A 494 31.69 -23.41 24.83
C LYS A 494 31.72 -22.18 23.93
N ASN A 495 32.26 -21.07 24.45
CA ASN A 495 32.64 -19.90 23.66
C ASN A 495 34.09 -20.10 23.19
N LEU A 496 34.29 -20.71 22.02
CA LEU A 496 35.62 -20.79 21.41
C LEU A 496 35.90 -19.47 20.69
N ALA A 497 36.92 -18.75 21.16
CA ALA A 497 37.53 -17.66 20.43
C ALA A 497 38.14 -18.18 19.13
N MET A 498 38.07 -17.36 18.09
CA MET A 498 38.49 -17.62 16.72
C MET A 498 39.76 -18.48 16.62
N ASP A 499 39.61 -19.70 16.11
CA ASP A 499 40.52 -20.29 15.11
C ASP A 499 40.01 -21.65 14.61
N LYS A 500 39.85 -21.72 13.28
CA LYS A 500 39.76 -22.90 12.41
C LYS A 500 39.05 -24.15 12.98
N VAL A 501 37.72 -24.20 12.82
CA VAL A 501 37.00 -25.47 12.66
C VAL A 501 36.61 -25.61 11.19
N SER A 502 36.96 -26.77 10.64
CA SER A 502 36.75 -27.24 9.27
C SER A 502 35.35 -26.94 8.71
N THR A 503 35.35 -26.46 7.47
CA THR A 503 34.23 -26.04 6.60
C THR A 503 33.27 -27.16 6.19
N ASP A 504 32.92 -28.10 7.06
CA ASP A 504 32.05 -29.25 6.70
C ASP A 504 31.04 -29.65 7.80
N GLN A 505 30.52 -28.67 8.57
CA GLN A 505 29.42 -28.92 9.53
C GLN A 505 28.22 -28.05 9.21
N LYS A 506 27.23 -28.63 8.52
CA LYS A 506 25.97 -27.96 8.11
C LYS A 506 25.01 -27.84 9.29
N SER A 507 24.45 -26.66 9.50
CA SER A 507 23.46 -26.42 10.53
C SER A 507 22.15 -27.19 10.29
N PRO A 508 21.42 -27.58 11.34
CA PRO A 508 20.14 -28.27 11.16
C PRO A 508 19.08 -27.44 10.40
N ALA A 509 19.20 -26.10 10.43
CA ALA A 509 18.40 -25.20 9.59
C ALA A 509 18.76 -25.28 8.10
N GLU A 510 20.06 -25.39 7.76
CA GLU A 510 20.51 -25.62 6.38
C GLU A 510 20.06 -26.98 5.86
N ILE A 511 20.10 -28.01 6.71
CA ILE A 511 19.59 -29.36 6.35
C ILE A 511 18.07 -29.33 6.09
N LYS A 512 17.29 -28.56 6.86
CA LYS A 512 15.84 -28.38 6.62
C LYS A 512 15.60 -27.63 5.30
N ARG A 513 16.42 -26.62 4.99
CA ARG A 513 16.35 -25.85 3.74
C ARG A 513 16.69 -26.69 2.53
N GLU A 514 17.77 -27.46 2.56
CA GLU A 514 18.15 -28.39 1.47
C GLU A 514 17.08 -29.47 1.24
N ASN A 515 16.49 -30.01 2.31
CA ASN A 515 15.39 -30.98 2.21
C ASN A 515 14.09 -30.37 1.64
N ALA A 516 13.82 -29.09 1.89
CA ALA A 516 12.66 -28.40 1.32
C ALA A 516 12.87 -28.04 -0.16
N ILE A 517 14.08 -27.57 -0.50
CA ILE A 517 14.45 -27.24 -1.89
C ILE A 517 14.42 -28.49 -2.77
N SER A 518 14.96 -29.61 -2.28
CA SER A 518 14.93 -30.89 -3.02
C SER A 518 13.50 -31.42 -3.21
N LYS A 519 12.59 -31.20 -2.25
CA LYS A 519 11.16 -31.53 -2.43
C LYS A 519 10.47 -30.66 -3.48
N ILE A 520 10.73 -29.35 -3.50
CA ILE A 520 10.11 -28.42 -4.46
C ILE A 520 10.56 -28.69 -5.90
N HIS A 521 11.85 -28.97 -6.12
CA HIS A 521 12.37 -29.30 -7.45
C HIS A 521 11.93 -30.68 -7.95
N ASN A 522 11.60 -31.62 -7.05
CA ASN A 522 11.15 -32.96 -7.42
C ASN A 522 9.63 -33.07 -7.61
N ASP A 523 8.85 -32.07 -7.21
CA ASP A 523 7.40 -32.05 -7.37
C ASP A 523 7.01 -31.91 -8.86
N GLU A 524 6.09 -32.77 -9.32
CA GLU A 524 5.71 -32.89 -10.75
C GLU A 524 5.06 -31.60 -11.28
N ASN A 525 4.28 -30.93 -10.44
CA ASN A 525 3.63 -29.67 -10.80
C ASN A 525 4.64 -28.55 -11.07
N THR A 526 5.73 -28.48 -10.28
CA THR A 526 6.78 -27.47 -10.46
C THR A 526 7.56 -27.71 -11.75
N LYS A 527 7.79 -28.97 -12.12
CA LYS A 527 8.43 -29.34 -13.40
C LYS A 527 7.57 -28.97 -14.60
N LEU A 528 6.26 -29.19 -14.53
CA LEU A 528 5.30 -28.79 -15.57
C LEU A 528 5.27 -27.27 -15.75
N ILE A 529 5.29 -26.51 -14.64
CA ILE A 529 5.32 -25.04 -14.67
C ILE A 529 6.64 -24.52 -15.27
N LYS A 530 7.78 -25.13 -14.93
CA LYS A 530 9.08 -24.78 -15.53
C LYS A 530 9.10 -25.01 -17.04
N GLN A 531 8.55 -26.13 -17.50
CA GLN A 531 8.48 -26.46 -18.93
C GLN A 531 7.50 -25.56 -19.70
N ALA A 532 6.37 -25.21 -19.09
CA ALA A 532 5.36 -24.36 -19.74
C ALA A 532 5.81 -22.89 -19.89
N LEU A 533 6.64 -22.38 -18.96
CA LEU A 533 7.01 -20.97 -18.90
C LEU A 533 8.49 -20.70 -19.23
N ALA A 534 9.33 -21.72 -19.37
CA ALA A 534 10.78 -21.60 -19.58
C ALA A 534 11.49 -20.73 -18.52
N ILE A 535 11.13 -20.91 -17.24
CA ILE A 535 11.66 -20.13 -16.10
C ILE A 535 12.48 -21.05 -15.18
N ASP A 536 13.65 -20.59 -14.75
CA ASP A 536 14.44 -21.24 -13.69
C ASP A 536 14.17 -20.62 -12.31
N ILE A 537 13.91 -21.48 -11.32
CA ILE A 537 13.73 -21.07 -9.93
C ILE A 537 15.11 -20.92 -9.29
N LYS A 538 15.46 -19.69 -8.87
CA LYS A 538 16.68 -19.44 -8.09
C LYS A 538 16.47 -19.89 -6.65
N ASP A 539 17.34 -20.78 -6.15
CA ASP A 539 17.25 -21.37 -4.80
C ASP A 539 17.30 -20.32 -3.66
N GLN A 540 17.84 -19.13 -3.94
CA GLN A 540 17.90 -18.01 -3.00
C GLN A 540 16.53 -17.41 -2.69
N ASN A 541 15.52 -17.59 -3.57
CA ASN A 541 14.19 -17.00 -3.44
C ASN A 541 13.17 -17.92 -2.76
N ILE A 542 13.60 -19.12 -2.32
CA ILE A 542 12.73 -20.05 -1.59
C ILE A 542 12.73 -19.63 -0.11
N ILE A 543 11.70 -18.89 0.28
CA ILE A 543 11.48 -18.45 1.66
C ILE A 543 10.65 -19.53 2.37
N LEU A 544 11.22 -20.14 3.41
CA LEU A 544 10.47 -21.04 4.29
C LEU A 544 9.65 -20.18 5.27
N THR A 545 8.34 -20.21 5.15
CA THR A 545 7.44 -19.66 6.16
C THR A 545 7.26 -20.69 7.28
N ASP A 546 7.42 -20.26 8.54
CA ASP A 546 7.32 -21.11 9.73
C ASP A 546 5.94 -21.75 9.97
#